data_AF-A0A7V9DAL6-F1
#
_entry.id   AF-A0A7V9DAL6-F1
#
_cell.length_a   1.000
_cell.length_b   1.000
_cell.length_c   1.000
_cell.angle_alpha   90.00
_cell.angle_beta   90.00
_cell.angle_gamma   90.00
#
_symmetry.space_group_name_H-M   'P 1'
#
loop_
_entity.id
_entity.type
_entity.pdbx_description
1 polymer ?
#
loop_
_entity_poly.entity_id
_entity_poly.type
_entity_poly.pdbx_seq_one_letter_code
_entity_poly.pdbx_strand_id
1 'polypeptide(L)'
;MTYAGGGYSLGINELKAGETVAIDFKALREEQTPDDMGNIIPLNVDEGQIAWSARGADNNIMSGRSEQVNEVVGIASTYVCYNCCPSVITDVYVHPEEVEVDFGEITTFFGTQFESNCYYQSFGPYSAETIEWESFNASIATIGPGGDSEAVDVGATTIQGCLERTIWYNWGGGYCEPSTALLCNNAPIEVRPRVTINVPATAKDGDTVTFSATTQGGTPTAYEWTYSIDSGSTGNNPIVEFASPASATTTAKAHWYARPNAECASAPPAASVAHPYYNSKYKIKVKVFFEGGAEKLKDANFIVNAWWHPAGRVLEPVLTGSIMATENPAGHWTATGHSLTRVTQPATILIPSTSQFYDKIVAHEDVHVPQYHTGNLLGNYFTVDGFWTYLQSLNLSSSTQAGLMTQVEVAQNNYYLSQAAAMIASGDLATAEIAAYNVSDPRTPMFAYQRCERTVFP
;
A
#
# COMPACT_ATOMS: atom_id res chain seq x y z
N MET A 1 39.23 20.19 18.24
CA MET A 1 40.46 19.84 17.51
C MET A 1 40.23 20.06 16.03
N THR A 2 41.20 20.65 15.32
CA THR A 2 41.22 20.72 13.86
C THR A 2 42.41 19.93 13.33
N TYR A 3 42.26 19.29 12.17
CA TYR A 3 43.32 18.51 11.51
C TYR A 3 43.15 18.59 9.99
N ALA A 4 44.11 18.08 9.23
CA ALA A 4 44.00 18.04 7.79
C ALA A 4 42.80 17.18 7.37
N GLY A 5 41.80 17.81 6.75
CA GLY A 5 40.60 17.13 6.25
C GLY A 5 39.37 17.15 7.18
N GLY A 6 39.44 17.79 8.36
CA GLY A 6 38.25 17.90 9.21
C GLY A 6 38.46 18.55 10.58
N GLY A 7 37.40 18.50 11.38
CA GLY A 7 37.38 18.93 12.77
C GLY A 7 36.74 17.86 13.65
N TYR A 8 37.01 17.98 14.96
CA TYR A 8 36.35 17.19 16.00
C TYR A 8 36.05 18.11 17.18
N SER A 9 34.80 18.18 17.59
CA SER A 9 34.36 18.99 18.73
C SER A 9 34.08 18.11 19.95
N LEU A 10 34.07 18.70 21.15
CA LEU A 10 33.45 18.04 22.31
C LEU A 10 32.13 18.71 22.70
N GLY A 11 31.63 19.56 21.80
CA GLY A 11 30.53 20.47 22.08
C GLY A 11 30.83 21.41 23.25
N ILE A 12 29.76 21.84 23.90
CA ILE A 12 29.80 22.73 25.06
C ILE A 12 29.69 21.86 26.31
N ASN A 13 30.64 22.05 27.22
CA ASN A 13 30.67 21.34 28.49
C ASN A 13 30.58 22.36 29.63
N GLU A 14 29.68 22.12 30.58
CA GLU A 14 29.60 22.92 31.80
C GLU A 14 30.75 22.54 32.73
N LEU A 15 31.51 23.55 33.19
CA LEU A 15 32.59 23.39 34.15
C LEU A 15 32.28 24.18 35.42
N LYS A 16 32.35 23.53 36.58
CA LYS A 16 32.20 24.21 37.88
C LYS A 16 33.45 25.02 38.20
N ALA A 17 33.28 26.06 39.02
CA ALA A 17 34.39 26.86 39.48
C ALA A 17 35.46 25.99 40.19
N GLY A 18 36.70 26.06 39.70
CA GLY A 18 37.83 25.26 40.21
C GLY A 18 37.86 23.80 39.76
N GLU A 19 36.90 23.35 38.95
CA GLU A 19 36.91 22.02 38.36
C GLU A 19 38.07 21.88 37.36
N THR A 20 38.66 20.68 37.33
CA THR A 20 39.66 20.30 36.32
C THR A 20 39.13 19.11 35.56
N VAL A 21 39.03 19.25 34.24
CA VAL A 21 38.63 18.18 33.32
C VAL A 21 39.83 17.77 32.50
N ALA A 22 40.08 16.46 32.43
CA ALA A 22 41.11 15.87 31.59
C ALA A 22 40.44 15.14 30.41
N ILE A 23 40.94 15.39 29.20
CA ILE A 23 40.43 14.80 27.97
C ILE A 23 41.56 13.99 27.34
N ASP A 24 41.33 12.69 27.18
CA ASP A 24 42.24 11.79 26.47
C ASP A 24 41.86 11.72 24.98
N PHE A 25 42.48 12.57 24.16
CA PHE A 25 42.25 12.58 22.72
C PHE A 25 42.72 11.30 22.01
N LYS A 26 43.68 10.56 22.59
CA LYS A 26 44.11 9.28 22.03
C LYS A 26 43.00 8.25 22.23
N ALA A 27 42.42 8.18 23.43
CA ALA A 27 41.28 7.31 23.71
C ALA A 27 40.09 7.66 22.81
N LEU A 28 39.70 8.93 22.69
CA LEU A 28 38.60 9.36 21.80
C LEU A 28 38.82 8.92 20.34
N ARG A 29 40.06 9.01 19.84
CA ARG A 29 40.42 8.54 18.51
C ARG A 29 40.39 7.01 18.42
N GLU A 30 41.02 6.29 19.35
CA GLU A 30 41.14 4.83 19.29
C GLU A 30 39.78 4.13 19.50
N GLU A 31 38.93 4.69 20.35
CA GLU A 31 37.57 4.23 20.60
C GLU A 31 36.57 4.70 19.53
N GLN A 32 37.00 5.58 18.61
CA GLN A 32 36.16 6.17 17.56
C GLN A 32 34.90 6.83 18.14
N THR A 33 35.05 7.56 19.24
CA THR A 33 33.96 8.26 19.93
C THR A 33 33.46 9.43 19.07
N PRO A 34 32.18 9.44 18.63
CA PRO A 34 31.63 10.55 17.86
C PRO A 34 31.55 11.84 18.70
N ASP A 35 31.66 13.00 18.05
CA ASP A 35 31.35 14.30 18.64
C ASP A 35 29.85 14.60 18.66
N ASP A 36 29.49 15.81 19.10
CA ASP A 36 28.11 16.34 19.16
C ASP A 36 27.44 16.43 17.79
N MET A 37 28.22 16.41 16.71
CA MET A 37 27.76 16.42 15.32
C MET A 37 27.93 15.04 14.64
N GLY A 38 28.35 14.01 15.37
CA GLY A 38 28.55 12.65 14.88
C GLY A 38 29.88 12.40 14.16
N ASN A 39 30.81 13.37 14.13
CA ASN A 39 32.13 13.20 13.53
C ASN A 39 33.06 12.42 14.46
N ILE A 40 33.95 11.63 13.87
CA ILE A 40 34.99 10.88 14.59
C ILE A 40 36.37 11.43 14.25
N ILE A 41 37.36 11.23 15.13
CA ILE A 41 38.77 11.47 14.80
C ILE A 41 39.27 10.28 13.96
N PRO A 42 39.68 10.46 12.69
CA PRO A 42 40.16 9.36 11.87
C PRO A 42 41.44 8.74 12.45
N LEU A 43 41.58 7.42 12.35
CA LEU A 43 42.74 6.69 12.90
C LEU A 43 44.08 7.10 12.27
N ASN A 44 44.04 7.64 11.05
CA ASN A 44 45.22 8.11 10.32
C ASN A 44 45.62 9.56 10.64
N VAL A 45 44.89 10.26 11.51
CA VAL A 45 45.29 11.59 11.99
C VAL A 45 46.41 11.42 13.00
N ASP A 46 47.59 11.97 12.67
CA ASP A 46 48.81 11.96 13.49
C ASP A 46 49.18 13.36 14.02
N GLU A 47 48.59 14.42 13.48
CA GLU A 47 48.74 15.80 13.94
C GLU A 47 47.42 16.59 13.92
N GLY A 48 47.35 17.63 14.74
CA GLY A 48 46.21 18.55 14.76
C GLY A 48 46.41 19.68 15.77
N GLN A 49 45.47 20.62 15.77
CA GLN A 49 45.46 21.76 16.67
C GLN A 49 44.26 21.69 17.61
N ILE A 50 44.51 21.91 18.90
CA ILE A 50 43.46 21.99 19.91
C ILE A 50 43.24 23.47 20.23
N ALA A 51 41.98 23.88 20.25
CA ALA A 51 41.54 25.15 20.76
C ALA A 51 40.44 24.89 21.80
N TRP A 52 40.42 25.71 22.85
CA TRP A 52 39.38 25.72 23.86
C TRP A 52 38.98 27.16 24.14
N SER A 53 37.74 27.33 24.57
CA SER A 53 37.21 28.64 24.92
C SER A 53 36.14 28.51 25.99
N ALA A 54 35.89 29.60 26.71
CA ALA A 54 34.84 29.66 27.71
C ALA A 54 33.66 30.47 27.17
N ARG A 55 32.45 30.11 27.57
CA ARG A 55 31.24 30.91 27.35
C ARG A 55 30.86 31.63 28.65
N GLY A 56 30.38 32.85 28.54
CA GLY A 56 29.95 33.66 29.68
C GLY A 56 30.47 35.10 29.64
N ALA A 57 30.00 35.92 30.60
CA ALA A 57 30.35 37.33 30.74
C ALA A 57 31.69 37.58 31.46
N ASP A 58 32.31 36.53 32.01
CA ASP A 58 33.57 36.62 32.71
C ASP A 58 34.75 36.20 31.82
N ASN A 59 35.80 37.03 31.80
CA ASN A 59 37.03 36.73 31.05
C ASN A 59 38.06 36.01 31.93
N ASN A 60 39.01 35.30 31.31
CA ASN A 60 40.12 34.60 31.97
C ASN A 60 39.68 33.57 33.03
N ILE A 61 38.46 33.03 32.91
CA ILE A 61 37.90 32.04 33.83
C ILE A 61 38.39 30.61 33.58
N MET A 62 39.04 30.36 32.43
CA MET A 62 39.56 29.05 32.07
C MET A 62 41.02 29.16 31.61
N SER A 63 41.87 28.31 32.17
CA SER A 63 43.20 28.00 31.67
C SER A 63 43.22 26.55 31.22
N GLY A 64 43.82 26.29 30.07
CA GLY A 64 43.98 24.94 29.55
C GLY A 64 45.44 24.61 29.32
N ARG A 65 45.72 23.31 29.29
CA ARG A 65 47.04 22.76 29.05
C ARG A 65 46.89 21.55 28.16
N SER A 66 47.71 21.47 27.12
CA SER A 66 47.91 20.22 26.38
C SER A 66 49.17 19.54 26.90
N GLU A 67 49.03 18.28 27.29
CA GLU A 67 50.15 17.43 27.71
C GLU A 67 50.33 16.32 26.67
N GLN A 68 51.56 16.13 26.21
CA GLN A 68 51.93 15.05 25.29
C GLN A 68 53.05 14.24 25.93
N VAL A 69 52.86 12.92 25.98
CA VAL A 69 53.85 11.97 26.49
C VAL A 69 54.20 10.98 25.40
N ASN A 70 55.49 10.83 25.11
CA ASN A 70 56.04 9.75 24.30
C ASN A 70 56.91 8.87 25.20
N GLU A 71 56.34 7.75 25.64
CA GLU A 71 56.99 6.83 26.58
C GLU A 71 58.19 6.09 25.96
N VAL A 72 58.18 5.85 24.63
CA VAL A 72 59.25 5.14 23.93
C VAL A 72 60.55 5.95 23.92
N VAL A 73 60.42 7.26 23.71
CA VAL A 73 61.57 8.19 23.66
C VAL A 73 61.80 8.85 25.02
N GLY A 74 60.89 8.67 25.99
CA GLY A 74 60.99 9.26 27.33
C GLY A 74 60.80 10.79 27.35
N ILE A 75 59.98 11.33 26.44
CA ILE A 75 59.73 12.77 26.32
C ILE A 75 58.33 13.08 26.84
N ALA A 76 58.23 14.07 27.73
CA ALA A 76 56.98 14.71 28.11
C ALA A 76 57.05 16.20 27.75
N SER A 77 56.02 16.72 27.10
CA SER A 77 55.89 18.13 26.73
C SER A 77 54.57 18.67 27.25
N THR A 78 54.60 19.88 27.81
CA THR A 78 53.42 20.59 28.29
C THR A 78 53.36 21.97 27.63
N TYR A 79 52.20 22.32 27.10
CA TYR A 79 51.95 23.63 26.51
C TYR A 79 50.74 24.24 27.20
N VAL A 80 50.95 25.42 27.80
CA VAL A 80 49.87 26.21 28.40
C VAL A 80 49.54 27.31 27.41
N CYS A 81 48.32 27.31 26.91
CA CYS A 81 47.84 28.28 25.93
C CYS A 81 46.76 29.15 26.57
N TYR A 82 46.90 30.45 26.41
CA TYR A 82 45.84 31.41 26.72
C TYR A 82 45.32 31.97 25.40
N ASN A 83 44.00 31.94 25.23
CA ASN A 83 43.38 32.69 24.16
C ASN A 83 43.34 34.17 24.55
N CYS A 84 43.48 35.09 23.59
CA CYS A 84 43.57 36.50 23.94
C CYS A 84 42.23 37.08 24.40
N CYS A 85 41.11 36.55 23.88
CA CYS A 85 39.75 36.71 24.38
C CYS A 85 38.99 35.39 24.20
N PRO A 86 37.86 35.18 24.89
CA PRO A 86 36.95 34.08 24.57
C PRO A 86 36.48 34.16 23.10
N SER A 87 36.16 33.01 22.53
CA SER A 87 35.71 32.90 21.13
C SER A 87 34.32 33.52 21.00
N VAL A 88 34.11 34.19 19.88
CA VAL A 88 32.86 34.90 19.58
C VAL A 88 32.09 34.11 18.56
N ILE A 89 30.77 34.08 18.70
CA ILE A 89 29.91 33.54 17.65
C ILE A 89 30.04 34.41 16.39
N THR A 90 30.20 33.77 15.24
CA THR A 90 30.31 34.43 13.94
C THR A 90 29.12 34.18 13.05
N ASP A 91 28.48 33.03 13.20
CA ASP A 91 27.39 32.63 12.33
C ASP A 91 26.44 31.64 13.01
N VAL A 92 25.20 31.61 12.54
CA VAL A 92 24.20 30.60 12.89
C VAL A 92 23.52 30.12 11.60
N TYR A 93 23.23 28.84 11.51
CA TYR A 93 22.55 28.21 10.38
C TYR A 93 21.35 27.42 10.89
N VAL A 94 20.24 27.47 10.16
CA VAL A 94 19.03 26.70 10.44
C VAL A 94 18.98 25.52 9.46
N HIS A 95 18.69 24.33 9.98
CA HIS A 95 18.55 23.09 9.20
C HIS A 95 17.14 22.52 9.38
N PRO A 96 16.49 22.02 8.31
CA PRO A 96 16.91 22.17 6.91
C PRO A 96 16.90 23.63 6.46
N GLU A 97 17.79 24.00 5.52
CA GLU A 97 17.90 25.38 5.02
C GLU A 97 16.67 25.80 4.19
N GLU A 98 15.97 24.85 3.57
CA GLU A 98 14.67 25.01 2.95
C GLU A 98 13.89 23.70 3.04
N VAL A 99 12.56 23.76 3.10
CA VAL A 99 11.73 22.55 3.14
C VAL A 99 10.38 22.75 2.44
N GLU A 100 9.97 21.75 1.67
CA GLU A 100 8.60 21.62 1.17
C GLU A 100 7.88 20.54 1.98
N VAL A 101 6.71 20.85 2.52
CA VAL A 101 5.90 19.93 3.35
C VAL A 101 4.44 19.91 2.87
N ASP A 102 3.73 18.81 3.13
CA ASP A 102 2.29 18.75 2.87
C ASP A 102 1.51 19.42 4.03
N PHE A 103 0.32 19.95 3.73
CA PHE A 103 -0.60 20.48 4.75
C PHE A 103 -0.79 19.50 5.93
N GLY A 104 -0.66 20.03 7.15
CA GLY A 104 -0.78 19.30 8.42
C GLY A 104 0.41 18.38 8.75
N GLU A 105 1.49 18.42 7.98
CA GLU A 105 2.76 17.76 8.32
C GLU A 105 3.56 18.58 9.35
N ILE A 106 4.35 17.88 10.16
CA ILE A 106 5.28 18.48 11.11
C ILE A 106 6.70 18.21 10.63
N THR A 107 7.53 19.25 10.58
CA THR A 107 8.97 19.16 10.29
C THR A 107 9.76 19.78 11.45
N THR A 108 10.92 19.23 11.77
CA THR A 108 11.75 19.73 12.87
C THR A 108 12.94 20.51 12.32
N PHE A 109 13.09 21.74 12.79
CA PHE A 109 14.26 22.57 12.55
C PHE A 109 15.25 22.49 13.71
N PHE A 110 16.54 22.58 13.42
CA PHE A 110 17.59 22.72 14.43
C PHE A 110 18.65 23.72 13.98
N GLY A 111 19.30 24.36 14.94
CA GLY A 111 20.35 25.33 14.70
C GLY A 111 21.75 24.72 14.77
N THR A 112 22.66 25.20 13.94
CA THR A 112 24.10 25.04 14.13
C THR A 112 24.78 26.41 14.19
N GLN A 113 25.93 26.50 14.84
CA GLN A 113 26.65 27.76 15.00
C GLN A 113 28.15 27.61 14.70
N PHE A 114 28.77 28.73 14.35
CA PHE A 114 30.21 28.84 14.17
C PHE A 114 30.77 29.91 15.11
N GLU A 115 32.00 29.69 15.55
CA GLU A 115 32.72 30.64 16.39
C GLU A 115 34.04 31.02 15.73
N SER A 116 34.61 32.15 16.14
CA SER A 116 36.00 32.49 15.85
C SER A 116 36.74 32.92 17.10
N ASN A 117 38.01 32.55 17.18
CA ASN A 117 38.89 33.12 18.19
C ASN A 117 39.39 34.50 17.77
N CYS A 118 40.11 35.17 18.67
CA CYS A 118 40.66 36.50 18.41
C CYS A 118 41.82 36.54 17.38
N TYR A 119 42.19 35.39 16.81
CA TYR A 119 43.13 35.25 15.70
C TYR A 119 42.43 34.99 14.36
N TYR A 120 41.10 35.17 14.31
CA TYR A 120 40.26 34.94 13.13
C TYR A 120 40.22 33.48 12.65
N GLN A 121 40.62 32.53 13.50
CA GLN A 121 40.43 31.12 13.21
C GLN A 121 38.99 30.75 13.53
N SER A 122 38.27 30.20 12.55
CA SER A 122 36.88 29.75 12.70
C SER A 122 36.81 28.30 13.17
N PHE A 123 35.80 27.99 13.97
CA PHE A 123 35.50 26.67 14.50
C PHE A 123 34.00 26.39 14.39
N GLY A 124 33.64 25.11 14.22
CA GLY A 124 32.26 24.63 14.02
C GLY A 124 32.16 23.69 12.81
N PRO A 125 30.95 23.26 12.43
CA PRO A 125 29.67 23.60 13.07
C PRO A 125 29.55 22.96 14.46
N TYR A 126 28.86 23.63 15.37
CA TYR A 126 28.40 23.08 16.64
C TYR A 126 26.89 23.04 16.66
N SER A 127 26.28 22.12 17.40
CA SER A 127 24.86 22.28 17.73
C SER A 127 24.67 23.61 18.44
N ALA A 128 23.75 24.43 17.94
CA ALA A 128 23.37 25.64 18.64
C ALA A 128 22.63 25.27 19.92
N GLU A 129 22.81 26.07 20.96
CA GLU A 129 22.07 25.92 22.22
C GLU A 129 20.61 26.38 22.03
N THR A 130 20.01 27.04 23.02
CA THR A 130 18.65 27.58 22.96
C THR A 130 18.49 28.53 21.77
N ILE A 131 17.99 28.01 20.64
CA ILE A 131 17.53 28.82 19.52
C ILE A 131 16.16 29.38 19.84
N GLU A 132 15.99 30.67 19.64
CA GLU A 132 14.69 31.31 19.62
C GLU A 132 14.10 31.18 18.22
N TRP A 133 12.95 30.49 18.14
CA TRP A 133 12.27 30.21 16.89
C TRP A 133 11.12 31.18 16.66
N GLU A 134 11.01 31.68 15.43
CA GLU A 134 9.89 32.50 14.98
C GLU A 134 9.44 32.07 13.57
N SER A 135 8.14 32.20 13.29
CA SER A 135 7.61 32.12 11.93
C SER A 135 7.18 33.50 11.47
N PHE A 136 7.64 33.92 10.28
CA PHE A 136 7.24 35.20 9.68
C PHE A 136 5.76 35.23 9.29
N ASN A 137 5.10 34.08 9.20
CA ASN A 137 3.67 33.98 8.94
C ASN A 137 3.10 32.69 9.57
N ALA A 138 2.64 32.83 10.82
CA ALA A 138 2.01 31.74 11.57
C ALA A 138 0.69 31.23 10.97
N SER A 139 0.08 31.96 10.03
CA SER A 139 -1.10 31.46 9.30
C SER A 139 -0.74 30.42 8.24
N ILE A 140 0.53 30.34 7.81
CA ILE A 140 1.03 29.35 6.85
C ILE A 140 1.74 28.21 7.59
N ALA A 141 2.66 28.54 8.49
CA ALA A 141 3.36 27.56 9.31
C ALA A 141 3.66 28.12 10.71
N THR A 142 3.41 27.36 11.76
CA THR A 142 3.81 27.72 13.14
C THR A 142 5.13 27.05 13.48
N ILE A 143 5.82 27.51 14.53
CA ILE A 143 6.99 26.82 15.08
C ILE A 143 7.00 26.89 16.60
N GLY A 144 7.27 25.76 17.24
CA GLY A 144 7.41 25.64 18.68
C GLY A 144 8.85 25.90 19.17
N PRO A 145 9.05 26.07 20.49
CA PRO A 145 10.38 26.34 21.06
C PRO A 145 11.40 25.21 20.84
N GLY A 146 10.95 23.99 20.53
CA GLY A 146 11.82 22.86 20.21
C GLY A 146 12.25 22.78 18.74
N GLY A 147 11.82 23.72 17.90
CA GLY A 147 12.09 23.71 16.46
C GLY A 147 11.05 22.93 15.62
N ASP A 148 10.05 22.32 16.26
CA ASP A 148 8.96 21.62 15.54
C ASP A 148 8.01 22.64 14.89
N SER A 149 7.93 22.60 13.57
CA SER A 149 7.07 23.45 12.75
C SER A 149 5.89 22.67 12.19
N GLU A 150 4.68 23.19 12.36
CA GLU A 150 3.43 22.61 11.82
C GLU A 150 2.96 23.39 10.60
N ALA A 151 2.64 22.68 9.52
CA ALA A 151 2.09 23.23 8.29
C ALA A 151 0.59 23.54 8.43
N VAL A 152 0.24 24.82 8.62
CA VAL A 152 -1.11 25.28 8.97
C VAL A 152 -1.98 25.60 7.75
N ASP A 153 -1.42 26.22 6.71
CA ASP A 153 -2.14 26.49 5.45
C ASP A 153 -1.18 26.57 4.26
N VAL A 154 -1.73 26.43 3.05
CA VAL A 154 -0.96 26.43 1.82
C VAL A 154 -0.37 27.79 1.51
N GLY A 155 0.92 27.82 1.18
CA GLY A 155 1.65 29.03 0.87
C GLY A 155 3.13 28.88 1.19
N ALA A 156 3.85 29.99 1.13
CA ALA A 156 5.25 30.04 1.52
C ALA A 156 5.45 31.03 2.66
N THR A 157 6.28 30.66 3.63
CA THR A 157 6.74 31.54 4.70
C THR A 157 8.21 31.25 5.00
N THR A 158 8.73 31.86 6.07
CA THR A 158 10.09 31.71 6.53
C THR A 158 10.08 31.41 8.02
N ILE A 159 10.81 30.36 8.40
CA ILE A 159 11.16 30.07 9.77
C ILE A 159 12.48 30.75 10.07
N GLN A 160 12.53 31.55 11.13
CA GLN A 160 13.75 32.18 11.62
C GLN A 160 14.19 31.50 12.91
N GLY A 161 15.48 31.14 12.97
CA GLY A 161 16.15 30.74 14.19
C GLY A 161 17.17 31.79 14.58
N CYS A 162 17.02 32.36 15.78
CA CYS A 162 17.95 33.34 16.34
C CYS A 162 18.69 32.75 17.54
N LEU A 163 19.96 33.12 17.66
CA LEU A 163 20.81 32.80 18.80
C LEU A 163 21.36 34.11 19.37
N GLU A 164 20.92 34.45 20.58
CA GLU A 164 21.51 35.54 21.36
C GLU A 164 22.68 35.00 22.19
N ARG A 165 23.83 35.68 22.12
CA ARG A 165 25.01 35.28 22.89
C ARG A 165 25.89 36.47 23.29
N THR A 166 26.55 36.33 24.44
CA THR A 166 27.65 37.22 24.82
C THR A 166 28.87 37.01 23.92
N ILE A 167 29.28 38.05 23.22
CA ILE A 167 30.51 38.14 22.41
C ILE A 167 31.54 39.03 23.09
N TRP A 168 32.78 39.00 22.60
CA TRP A 168 33.92 39.70 23.17
C TRP A 168 34.66 40.51 22.12
N TYR A 169 34.83 41.81 22.35
CA TYR A 169 35.64 42.68 21.50
C TYR A 169 37.07 42.79 22.03
N ASN A 170 38.07 42.56 21.17
CA ASN A 170 39.47 42.80 21.49
C ASN A 170 39.87 44.20 21.02
N TRP A 171 40.05 45.13 21.97
CA TRP A 171 40.46 46.52 21.67
C TRP A 171 41.98 46.70 21.53
N GLY A 172 42.75 45.61 21.52
CA GLY A 172 44.20 45.62 21.54
C GLY A 172 44.76 45.62 22.98
N GLY A 173 46.00 45.13 23.14
CA GLY A 173 46.66 45.08 24.45
C GLY A 173 46.12 44.03 25.43
N GLY A 174 45.27 43.09 24.98
CA GLY A 174 44.69 42.03 25.82
C GLY A 174 43.42 42.44 26.58
N TYR A 175 42.84 43.60 26.23
CA TYR A 175 41.55 44.04 26.78
C TYR A 175 40.39 43.43 26.00
N CYS A 176 39.58 42.63 26.69
CA CYS A 176 38.35 42.06 26.16
C CYS A 176 37.15 42.69 26.85
N GLU A 177 36.20 43.18 26.07
CA GLU A 177 34.95 43.75 26.58
C GLU A 177 33.76 42.89 26.13
N PRO A 178 32.89 42.46 27.06
CA PRO A 178 31.72 41.67 26.71
C PRO A 178 30.64 42.56 26.07
N SER A 179 29.94 42.02 25.10
CA SER A 179 28.77 42.61 24.46
C SER A 179 27.78 41.51 24.10
N THR A 180 26.59 41.85 23.62
CA THR A 180 25.59 40.87 23.18
C THR A 180 25.46 40.94 21.67
N ALA A 181 25.49 39.78 21.01
CA ALA A 181 25.16 39.63 19.61
C ALA A 181 23.93 38.75 19.46
N LEU A 182 23.02 39.16 18.58
CA LEU A 182 21.90 38.36 18.11
C LEU A 182 22.19 38.01 16.65
N LEU A 183 22.39 36.72 16.37
CA LEU A 183 22.53 36.21 15.02
C LEU A 183 21.28 35.43 14.67
N CYS A 184 20.74 35.66 13.48
CA CYS A 184 19.53 34.99 13.01
C CYS A 184 19.77 34.43 11.62
N ASN A 185 19.19 33.27 11.35
CA ASN A 185 19.18 32.65 10.04
C ASN A 185 17.77 32.19 9.69
N ASN A 186 17.49 32.13 8.40
CA ASN A 186 16.15 31.98 7.85
C ASN A 186 16.11 30.72 6.99
N ALA A 187 15.09 29.90 7.19
CA ALA A 187 14.77 28.76 6.35
C ALA A 187 13.40 28.95 5.69
N PRO A 188 13.31 29.06 4.36
CA PRO A 188 12.04 29.04 3.65
C PRO A 188 11.31 27.73 3.88
N ILE A 189 10.01 27.82 4.11
CA ILE A 189 9.10 26.68 4.16
C ILE A 189 7.97 26.90 3.17
N GLU A 190 7.75 25.90 2.30
CA GLU A 190 6.64 25.87 1.36
C GLU A 190 5.64 24.78 1.77
N VAL A 191 4.44 25.18 2.13
CA VAL A 191 3.35 24.27 2.47
C VAL A 191 2.51 24.02 1.23
N ARG A 192 2.44 22.76 0.80
CA ARG A 192 1.66 22.32 -0.35
C ARG A 192 0.32 21.70 0.06
N PRO A 193 -0.69 21.74 -0.83
CA PRO A 193 -1.91 20.97 -0.64
C PRO A 193 -1.64 19.48 -0.42
N ARG A 194 -2.42 18.86 0.46
CA ARG A 194 -2.39 17.41 0.68
C ARG A 194 -3.54 16.75 -0.06
N VAL A 195 -3.23 15.64 -0.75
CA VAL A 195 -4.22 14.81 -1.44
C VAL A 195 -4.14 13.39 -0.92
N THR A 196 -5.31 12.80 -0.63
CA THR A 196 -5.47 11.37 -0.36
C THR A 196 -6.45 10.79 -1.37
N ILE A 197 -6.24 9.52 -1.73
CA ILE A 197 -7.09 8.81 -2.69
C ILE A 197 -7.67 7.58 -2.00
N ASN A 198 -8.97 7.34 -2.22
CA ASN A 198 -9.65 6.15 -1.77
C ASN A 198 -10.01 5.30 -2.98
N VAL A 199 -9.38 4.14 -3.07
CA VAL A 199 -9.54 3.17 -4.16
C VAL A 199 -9.82 1.81 -3.52
N PRO A 200 -10.94 1.15 -3.85
CA PRO A 200 -11.20 -0.21 -3.39
C PRO A 200 -10.05 -1.13 -3.80
N ALA A 201 -9.66 -2.08 -2.95
CA ALA A 201 -8.53 -2.97 -3.28
C ALA A 201 -8.86 -3.90 -4.46
N THR A 202 -10.10 -4.38 -4.54
CA THR A 202 -10.54 -5.38 -5.52
C THR A 202 -11.98 -5.15 -5.96
N ALA A 203 -12.31 -5.51 -7.21
CA ALA A 203 -13.69 -5.62 -7.71
C ALA A 203 -13.83 -6.83 -8.65
N LYS A 204 -15.06 -7.27 -8.93
CA LYS A 204 -15.33 -8.24 -9.98
C LYS A 204 -15.51 -7.57 -11.33
N ASP A 205 -15.19 -8.30 -12.40
CA ASP A 205 -15.49 -7.85 -13.76
C ASP A 205 -17.00 -7.55 -13.91
N GLY A 206 -17.31 -6.36 -14.45
CA GLY A 206 -18.67 -5.85 -14.59
C GLY A 206 -19.17 -5.00 -13.41
N ASP A 207 -18.50 -5.01 -12.26
CA ASP A 207 -18.89 -4.17 -11.13
C ASP A 207 -18.74 -2.67 -11.47
N THR A 208 -19.59 -1.82 -10.89
CA THR A 208 -19.37 -0.37 -10.88
C THR A 208 -18.64 0.02 -9.60
N VAL A 209 -17.47 0.63 -9.74
CA VAL A 209 -16.58 0.96 -8.63
C VAL A 209 -16.49 2.47 -8.48
N THR A 210 -16.52 2.95 -7.25
CA THR A 210 -16.37 4.38 -6.91
C THR A 210 -14.94 4.65 -6.48
N PHE A 211 -14.34 5.72 -7.02
CA PHE A 211 -13.05 6.26 -6.62
C PHE A 211 -13.26 7.69 -6.14
N SER A 212 -12.55 8.09 -5.09
CA SER A 212 -12.63 9.45 -4.56
C SER A 212 -11.28 10.00 -4.14
N ALA A 213 -11.09 11.30 -4.30
CA ALA A 213 -9.95 12.05 -3.81
C ALA A 213 -10.41 13.04 -2.74
N THR A 214 -9.67 13.10 -1.64
CA THR A 214 -9.90 14.08 -0.55
C THR A 214 -8.71 15.01 -0.50
N THR A 215 -8.97 16.31 -0.51
CA THR A 215 -7.96 17.37 -0.50
C THR A 215 -7.99 18.12 0.84
N GLN A 216 -6.83 18.54 1.33
CA GLN A 216 -6.68 19.39 2.51
C GLN A 216 -5.62 20.46 2.22
N GLY A 217 -5.82 21.67 2.72
CA GLY A 217 -4.99 22.83 2.37
C GLY A 217 -5.22 23.27 0.93
N GLY A 218 -5.70 24.50 0.74
CA GLY A 218 -6.02 25.05 -0.58
C GLY A 218 -7.34 24.55 -1.20
N THR A 219 -7.73 25.20 -2.31
CA THR A 219 -8.99 24.95 -3.02
C THR A 219 -8.73 24.24 -4.34
N PRO A 220 -9.25 23.01 -4.56
CA PRO A 220 -9.06 22.30 -5.82
C PRO A 220 -9.89 22.93 -6.94
N THR A 221 -9.29 23.07 -8.13
CA THR A 221 -9.90 23.67 -9.32
C THR A 221 -10.25 22.64 -10.39
N ALA A 222 -9.52 21.51 -10.44
CA ALA A 222 -9.78 20.43 -11.37
C ALA A 222 -9.21 19.09 -10.86
N TYR A 223 -9.76 18.00 -11.42
CA TYR A 223 -9.28 16.64 -11.23
C TYR A 223 -8.99 16.01 -12.59
N GLU A 224 -8.07 15.06 -12.62
CA GLU A 224 -7.78 14.25 -13.80
C GLU A 224 -7.54 12.81 -13.37
N TRP A 225 -8.61 12.01 -13.46
CA TRP A 225 -8.54 10.57 -13.22
C TRP A 225 -7.96 9.85 -14.43
N THR A 226 -6.90 9.10 -14.19
CA THR A 226 -6.25 8.26 -15.20
C THR A 226 -5.94 6.89 -14.60
N TYR A 227 -5.53 5.96 -15.45
CA TYR A 227 -5.04 4.67 -15.01
C TYR A 227 -3.76 4.32 -15.74
N SER A 228 -3.02 3.39 -15.16
CA SER A 228 -1.95 2.70 -15.84
C SER A 228 -1.97 1.24 -15.44
N ILE A 229 -1.35 0.41 -16.27
CA ILE A 229 -1.10 -0.99 -15.99
C ILE A 229 0.41 -1.21 -16.07
N ASP A 230 0.92 -2.28 -15.47
CA ASP A 230 2.33 -2.63 -15.66
C ASP A 230 2.58 -2.99 -17.14
N SER A 231 3.81 -2.74 -17.60
CA SER A 231 4.23 -3.11 -18.95
C SER A 231 4.14 -4.62 -19.20
N GLY A 232 3.85 -4.99 -20.46
CA GLY A 232 3.80 -6.38 -20.91
C GLY A 232 2.74 -6.62 -21.98
N SER A 233 2.78 -7.81 -22.57
CA SER A 233 1.73 -8.24 -23.51
C SER A 233 0.42 -8.43 -22.76
N THR A 234 -0.55 -7.58 -23.07
CA THR A 234 -1.91 -7.65 -22.52
C THR A 234 -2.90 -8.04 -23.60
N GLY A 235 -3.84 -8.89 -23.25
CA GLY A 235 -4.99 -9.24 -24.09
C GLY A 235 -6.23 -8.52 -23.60
N ASN A 236 -7.25 -8.46 -24.45
CA ASN A 236 -8.56 -7.92 -24.09
C ASN A 236 -8.58 -6.44 -23.66
N ASN A 237 -7.57 -5.67 -24.09
CA ASN A 237 -7.35 -4.23 -23.88
C ASN A 237 -7.74 -3.70 -22.48
N PRO A 238 -6.79 -3.25 -21.66
CA PRO A 238 -7.12 -2.60 -20.38
C PRO A 238 -7.94 -1.33 -20.67
N ILE A 239 -9.17 -1.27 -20.17
CA ILE A 239 -10.07 -0.13 -20.36
C ILE A 239 -10.60 0.28 -18.99
N VAL A 240 -10.38 1.53 -18.60
CA VAL A 240 -11.05 2.13 -17.44
C VAL A 240 -11.68 3.43 -17.91
N GLU A 241 -12.99 3.42 -18.08
CA GLU A 241 -13.78 4.59 -18.44
C GLU A 241 -14.34 5.23 -17.18
N PHE A 242 -13.71 6.32 -16.74
CA PHE A 242 -14.22 7.12 -15.64
C PHE A 242 -15.44 7.93 -16.09
N ALA A 243 -16.55 7.83 -15.35
CA ALA A 243 -17.78 8.53 -15.66
C ALA A 243 -17.66 10.06 -15.50
N SER A 244 -16.88 10.51 -14.51
CA SER A 244 -16.66 11.93 -14.19
C SER A 244 -15.18 12.20 -13.91
N PRO A 245 -14.28 12.09 -14.91
CA PRO A 245 -12.83 12.16 -14.71
C PRO A 245 -12.34 13.53 -14.21
N ALA A 246 -13.19 14.56 -14.28
CA ALA A 246 -12.91 15.91 -13.80
C ALA A 246 -13.47 16.23 -12.41
N SER A 247 -14.01 15.24 -11.69
CA SER A 247 -14.64 15.41 -10.37
C SER A 247 -13.83 14.76 -9.25
N ALA A 248 -14.00 15.27 -8.02
CA ALA A 248 -13.38 14.70 -6.82
C ALA A 248 -13.75 13.22 -6.61
N THR A 249 -14.96 12.85 -7.03
CA THR A 249 -15.47 11.47 -7.03
C THR A 249 -15.87 11.08 -8.44
N THR A 250 -15.48 9.88 -8.86
CA THR A 250 -15.89 9.29 -10.13
C THR A 250 -16.23 7.82 -9.94
N THR A 251 -16.97 7.25 -10.88
CA THR A 251 -17.14 5.80 -11.00
C THR A 251 -16.47 5.28 -12.26
N ALA A 252 -16.15 3.99 -12.31
CA ALA A 252 -15.84 3.29 -13.55
C ALA A 252 -16.37 1.86 -13.48
N LYS A 253 -16.63 1.26 -14.65
CA LYS A 253 -16.88 -0.18 -14.73
C LYS A 253 -15.56 -0.92 -14.60
N ALA A 254 -15.52 -1.90 -13.70
CA ALA A 254 -14.38 -2.79 -13.55
C ALA A 254 -14.28 -3.69 -14.77
N HIS A 255 -13.22 -3.49 -15.56
CA HIS A 255 -12.93 -4.27 -16.77
C HIS A 255 -11.71 -5.14 -16.54
N TRP A 256 -11.85 -6.44 -16.74
CA TRP A 256 -10.71 -7.36 -16.73
C TRP A 256 -9.96 -7.35 -18.07
N TYR A 257 -8.64 -7.43 -18.01
CA TYR A 257 -7.74 -7.67 -19.13
C TYR A 257 -6.81 -8.86 -18.86
N ALA A 258 -6.41 -9.55 -19.92
CA ALA A 258 -5.57 -10.74 -19.81
C ALA A 258 -4.10 -10.35 -19.63
N ARG A 259 -3.45 -10.97 -18.63
CA ARG A 259 -1.99 -10.91 -18.47
C ARG A 259 -1.45 -12.27 -17.99
N PRO A 260 -0.63 -12.99 -18.78
CA PRO A 260 -0.19 -12.63 -20.14
C PRO A 260 -1.36 -12.57 -21.14
N ASN A 261 -1.12 -11.96 -22.32
CA ASN A 261 -2.02 -12.06 -23.47
C ASN A 261 -2.08 -13.50 -23.99
N ALA A 262 -2.83 -14.34 -23.29
CA ALA A 262 -3.05 -15.73 -23.62
C ALA A 262 -4.51 -16.04 -23.36
N GLU A 263 -5.22 -16.51 -24.38
CA GLU A 263 -6.61 -17.02 -24.26
C GLU A 263 -6.69 -18.16 -23.23
N CYS A 264 -5.62 -18.94 -23.16
CA CYS A 264 -5.46 -20.11 -22.33
C CYS A 264 -4.16 -20.06 -21.52
N ALA A 265 -4.09 -19.17 -20.54
CA ALA A 265 -3.06 -19.31 -19.51
C ALA A 265 -3.27 -20.65 -18.78
N SER A 266 -2.16 -21.33 -18.44
CA SER A 266 -2.11 -22.65 -17.80
C SER A 266 -3.29 -22.91 -16.87
N ALA A 267 -3.94 -24.08 -17.03
CA ALA A 267 -5.18 -24.43 -16.37
C ALA A 267 -5.18 -24.01 -14.88
N PRO A 268 -6.20 -23.25 -14.43
CA PRO A 268 -6.28 -22.84 -13.04
C PRO A 268 -6.34 -24.09 -12.16
N PRO A 269 -5.61 -24.12 -11.03
CA PRO A 269 -5.77 -25.18 -10.05
C PRO A 269 -7.24 -25.21 -9.62
N ALA A 270 -7.79 -26.42 -9.52
CA ALA A 270 -9.18 -26.65 -9.19
C ALA A 270 -9.67 -25.72 -8.05
N ALA A 271 -10.77 -25.01 -8.31
CA ALA A 271 -11.58 -24.24 -7.37
C ALA A 271 -10.95 -23.08 -6.56
N SER A 272 -9.68 -22.70 -6.73
CA SER A 272 -9.11 -21.59 -5.93
C SER A 272 -9.14 -20.23 -6.66
N VAL A 273 -9.70 -19.22 -5.98
CA VAL A 273 -9.81 -17.79 -6.40
C VAL A 273 -8.43 -17.12 -6.60
N ALA A 274 -7.34 -17.82 -6.30
CA ALA A 274 -5.99 -17.29 -6.24
C ALA A 274 -5.22 -17.30 -7.58
N HIS A 275 -5.81 -17.80 -8.68
CA HIS A 275 -5.05 -17.90 -9.93
C HIS A 275 -4.74 -16.51 -10.51
N PRO A 276 -3.46 -16.10 -10.62
CA PRO A 276 -3.08 -14.73 -10.97
C PRO A 276 -3.60 -14.26 -12.33
N TYR A 277 -3.85 -15.17 -13.26
CA TYR A 277 -4.41 -14.84 -14.58
C TYR A 277 -5.76 -14.12 -14.50
N TYR A 278 -6.63 -14.48 -13.55
CA TYR A 278 -7.93 -13.84 -13.41
C TYR A 278 -7.85 -12.47 -12.73
N ASN A 279 -6.66 -12.01 -12.33
CA ASN A 279 -6.46 -10.73 -11.66
C ASN A 279 -5.75 -9.74 -12.59
N SER A 280 -6.51 -8.75 -13.07
CA SER A 280 -6.00 -7.58 -13.75
C SER A 280 -5.54 -6.54 -12.75
N LYS A 281 -4.32 -6.02 -12.90
CA LYS A 281 -3.73 -5.08 -11.95
C LYS A 281 -3.66 -3.68 -12.56
N TYR A 282 -4.34 -2.74 -11.93
CA TYR A 282 -4.35 -1.34 -12.30
C TYR A 282 -3.64 -0.51 -11.24
N LYS A 283 -3.01 0.58 -11.68
CA LYS A 283 -2.70 1.74 -10.87
C LYS A 283 -3.68 2.85 -11.24
N ILE A 284 -4.62 3.14 -10.35
CA ILE A 284 -5.55 4.25 -10.49
C ILE A 284 -4.84 5.51 -10.01
N LYS A 285 -4.90 6.57 -10.81
CA LYS A 285 -4.20 7.82 -10.58
C LYS A 285 -5.20 8.96 -10.58
N VAL A 286 -4.97 9.94 -9.72
CA VAL A 286 -5.65 11.23 -9.76
C VAL A 286 -4.61 12.33 -9.69
N LYS A 287 -4.62 13.22 -10.68
CA LYS A 287 -3.97 14.51 -10.59
C LYS A 287 -4.99 15.54 -10.13
N VAL A 288 -4.66 16.33 -9.13
CA VAL A 288 -5.50 17.40 -8.59
C VAL A 288 -4.79 18.73 -8.82
N PHE A 289 -5.50 19.68 -9.38
CA PHE A 289 -5.05 21.05 -9.60
C PHE A 289 -5.67 21.96 -8.55
N PHE A 290 -4.92 22.95 -8.08
CA PHE A 290 -5.36 23.88 -7.05
C PHE A 290 -5.31 25.32 -7.54
N GLU A 291 -6.05 26.21 -6.87
CA GLU A 291 -5.86 27.65 -7.02
C GLU A 291 -4.39 28.02 -6.73
N GLY A 292 -3.84 28.98 -7.48
CA GLY A 292 -2.41 29.33 -7.40
C GLY A 292 -1.47 28.43 -8.23
N GLY A 293 -2.00 27.41 -8.91
CA GLY A 293 -1.26 26.63 -9.91
C GLY A 293 -0.52 25.40 -9.36
N ALA A 294 -0.66 25.09 -8.07
CA ALA A 294 -0.12 23.86 -7.50
C ALA A 294 -0.84 22.61 -8.07
N GLU A 295 -0.09 21.52 -8.26
CA GLU A 295 -0.63 20.22 -8.64
C GLU A 295 -0.11 19.10 -7.74
N LYS A 296 -0.95 18.09 -7.49
CA LYS A 296 -0.56 16.87 -6.75
C LYS A 296 -1.06 15.64 -7.49
N LEU A 297 -0.16 14.68 -7.67
CA LEU A 297 -0.46 13.37 -8.24
C LEU A 297 -0.49 12.33 -7.11
N LYS A 298 -1.56 11.53 -7.04
CA LYS A 298 -1.64 10.36 -6.17
C LYS A 298 -2.05 9.13 -6.97
N ASP A 299 -1.57 7.98 -6.54
CA ASP A 299 -1.93 6.70 -7.13
C ASP A 299 -2.20 5.61 -6.08
N ALA A 300 -2.97 4.61 -6.46
CA ALA A 300 -3.27 3.44 -5.66
C ALA A 300 -3.48 2.21 -6.54
N ASN A 301 -3.16 1.04 -5.97
CA ASN A 301 -3.35 -0.25 -6.65
C ASN A 301 -4.82 -0.67 -6.62
N PHE A 302 -5.29 -1.26 -7.72
CA PHE A 302 -6.64 -1.78 -7.87
C PHE A 302 -6.61 -3.09 -8.66
N ILE A 303 -7.38 -4.08 -8.23
CA ILE A 303 -7.45 -5.39 -8.89
C ILE A 303 -8.86 -5.65 -9.40
N VAL A 304 -8.98 -6.00 -10.69
CA VAL A 304 -10.23 -6.53 -11.25
C VAL A 304 -10.11 -8.04 -11.41
N ASN A 305 -11.04 -8.79 -10.82
CA ASN A 305 -11.07 -10.24 -10.88
C ASN A 305 -12.20 -10.75 -11.81
N ALA A 306 -11.84 -11.56 -12.81
CA ALA A 306 -12.80 -12.14 -13.75
C ALA A 306 -13.31 -13.53 -13.36
N TRP A 307 -12.89 -14.11 -12.23
CA TRP A 307 -13.27 -15.47 -11.84
C TRP A 307 -14.63 -15.52 -11.13
N TRP A 308 -15.56 -16.26 -11.72
CA TRP A 308 -16.88 -16.58 -11.20
C TRP A 308 -17.04 -18.11 -11.26
N HIS A 309 -17.40 -18.72 -10.15
CA HIS A 309 -17.54 -20.17 -10.07
C HIS A 309 -18.74 -20.56 -9.20
N PRO A 310 -19.82 -21.10 -9.80
CA PRO A 310 -20.08 -21.13 -11.24
C PRO A 310 -20.39 -19.73 -11.82
N ALA A 311 -20.11 -19.52 -13.12
CA ALA A 311 -20.50 -18.30 -13.83
C ALA A 311 -21.90 -18.40 -14.43
N GLY A 312 -22.29 -19.62 -14.82
CA GLY A 312 -23.63 -20.00 -15.24
C GLY A 312 -23.89 -21.45 -14.84
N ARG A 313 -25.15 -21.88 -14.93
CA ARG A 313 -25.52 -23.29 -14.85
C ARG A 313 -26.88 -23.57 -15.46
N VAL A 314 -27.06 -24.79 -15.96
CA VAL A 314 -28.36 -25.44 -16.17
C VAL A 314 -28.47 -26.61 -15.21
N LEU A 315 -29.44 -26.56 -14.30
CA LEU A 315 -29.69 -27.66 -13.36
C LEU A 315 -30.31 -28.86 -14.09
N GLU A 316 -30.13 -30.04 -13.52
CA GLU A 316 -30.73 -31.26 -14.03
C GLU A 316 -32.28 -31.16 -14.06
N PRO A 317 -32.95 -31.81 -15.01
CA PRO A 317 -34.39 -31.83 -15.08
C PRO A 317 -35.01 -32.40 -13.81
N VAL A 318 -36.07 -31.74 -13.34
CA VAL A 318 -36.84 -32.22 -12.19
C VAL A 318 -38.10 -32.94 -12.63
N LEU A 319 -38.44 -33.99 -11.91
CA LEU A 319 -39.66 -34.77 -12.05
C LEU A 319 -40.70 -34.16 -11.11
N THR A 320 -41.76 -33.63 -11.68
CA THR A 320 -42.87 -33.00 -10.94
C THR A 320 -44.15 -33.81 -11.14
N GLY A 321 -45.11 -33.72 -10.22
CA GLY A 321 -46.33 -34.51 -10.25
C GLY A 321 -46.43 -35.43 -9.03
N SER A 322 -47.18 -36.52 -9.12
CA SER A 322 -47.44 -37.39 -7.97
C SER A 322 -47.34 -38.87 -8.32
N ILE A 323 -46.93 -39.66 -7.32
CA ILE A 323 -47.11 -41.11 -7.33
C ILE A 323 -48.51 -41.43 -6.82
N MET A 324 -49.22 -42.27 -7.54
CA MET A 324 -50.49 -42.84 -7.11
C MET A 324 -50.20 -44.06 -6.24
N ALA A 325 -50.85 -44.14 -5.09
CA ALA A 325 -50.71 -45.23 -4.14
C ALA A 325 -52.07 -45.88 -3.88
N THR A 326 -52.06 -47.20 -3.69
CA THR A 326 -53.28 -47.95 -3.36
C THR A 326 -52.97 -48.95 -2.27
N GLU A 327 -53.90 -49.11 -1.33
CA GLU A 327 -53.82 -50.14 -0.30
C GLU A 327 -54.21 -51.49 -0.88
N ASN A 328 -53.38 -52.51 -0.65
CA ASN A 328 -53.65 -53.87 -1.05
C ASN A 328 -54.54 -54.60 0.00
N PRO A 329 -55.10 -55.78 -0.32
CA PRO A 329 -55.95 -56.53 0.62
C PRO A 329 -55.28 -56.94 1.94
N ALA A 330 -53.95 -56.85 2.04
CA ALA A 330 -53.19 -57.13 3.26
C ALA A 330 -52.97 -55.88 4.13
N GLY A 331 -53.56 -54.73 3.79
CA GLY A 331 -53.44 -53.48 4.55
C GLY A 331 -52.11 -52.74 4.31
N HIS A 332 -51.43 -53.01 3.19
CA HIS A 332 -50.19 -52.35 2.82
C HIS A 332 -50.38 -51.46 1.59
N TRP A 333 -49.84 -50.25 1.66
CA TRP A 333 -49.81 -49.29 0.56
C TRP A 333 -48.67 -49.60 -0.40
N THR A 334 -48.97 -49.65 -1.69
CA THR A 334 -47.98 -49.80 -2.78
C THR A 334 -48.20 -48.73 -3.85
N ALA A 335 -47.14 -48.41 -4.62
CA ALA A 335 -47.24 -47.51 -5.76
C ALA A 335 -47.91 -48.21 -6.96
N THR A 336 -48.96 -47.61 -7.53
CA THR A 336 -49.77 -48.21 -8.60
C THR A 336 -49.77 -47.44 -9.91
N GLY A 337 -49.32 -46.19 -9.90
CA GLY A 337 -49.06 -45.40 -11.11
C GLY A 337 -48.49 -44.03 -10.79
N HIS A 338 -48.44 -43.14 -11.78
CA HIS A 338 -47.95 -41.77 -11.59
C HIS A 338 -48.58 -40.75 -12.54
N SER A 339 -48.52 -39.48 -12.16
CA SER A 339 -48.76 -38.31 -13.03
C SER A 339 -47.47 -37.53 -13.31
N LEU A 340 -46.32 -38.16 -13.07
CA LEU A 340 -45.02 -37.51 -13.18
C LEU A 340 -44.76 -36.92 -14.57
N THR A 341 -44.16 -35.75 -14.59
CA THR A 341 -43.71 -35.02 -15.78
C THR A 341 -42.28 -34.56 -15.56
N ARG A 342 -41.49 -34.55 -16.63
CA ARG A 342 -40.10 -34.08 -16.60
C ARG A 342 -40.05 -32.62 -17.04
N VAL A 343 -39.44 -31.77 -16.21
CA VAL A 343 -39.34 -30.33 -16.44
C VAL A 343 -37.87 -29.96 -16.56
N THR A 344 -37.48 -29.54 -17.76
CA THR A 344 -36.14 -28.98 -18.03
C THR A 344 -36.04 -27.60 -17.39
N GLN A 345 -34.94 -27.34 -16.69
CA GLN A 345 -34.72 -26.05 -16.03
C GLN A 345 -34.12 -25.04 -17.02
N PRO A 346 -34.47 -23.74 -16.92
CA PRO A 346 -33.82 -22.71 -17.70
C PRO A 346 -32.37 -22.50 -17.24
N ALA A 347 -31.55 -21.91 -18.12
CA ALA A 347 -30.23 -21.42 -17.77
C ALA A 347 -30.31 -20.34 -16.66
N THR A 348 -29.42 -20.44 -15.69
CA THR A 348 -29.21 -19.43 -14.66
C THR A 348 -27.84 -18.80 -14.86
N ILE A 349 -27.80 -17.50 -15.17
CA ILE A 349 -26.56 -16.73 -15.31
C ILE A 349 -26.25 -16.06 -13.98
N LEU A 350 -25.05 -16.29 -13.44
CA LEU A 350 -24.65 -15.87 -12.09
C LEU A 350 -23.68 -14.69 -12.09
N ILE A 351 -23.31 -14.20 -13.28
CA ILE A 351 -22.47 -13.01 -13.46
C ILE A 351 -23.35 -11.82 -13.88
N PRO A 352 -22.98 -10.58 -13.52
CA PRO A 352 -23.76 -9.40 -13.87
C PRO A 352 -23.78 -9.19 -15.39
N SER A 353 -24.88 -8.65 -15.92
CA SER A 353 -25.02 -8.32 -17.35
C SER A 353 -24.05 -7.24 -17.84
N THR A 354 -23.38 -6.55 -16.91
CA THR A 354 -22.31 -5.59 -17.19
C THR A 354 -20.94 -6.24 -17.34
N SER A 355 -20.78 -7.52 -17.00
CA SER A 355 -19.55 -8.26 -17.26
C SER A 355 -19.38 -8.47 -18.77
N GLN A 356 -18.14 -8.30 -19.24
CA GLN A 356 -17.82 -8.56 -20.64
C GLN A 356 -17.92 -10.05 -21.03
N PHE A 357 -18.04 -10.95 -20.06
CA PHE A 357 -18.23 -12.38 -20.30
C PHE A 357 -19.71 -12.79 -20.29
N TYR A 358 -20.64 -11.88 -20.03
CA TYR A 358 -22.07 -12.21 -19.89
C TYR A 358 -22.64 -12.97 -21.09
N ASP A 359 -22.52 -12.39 -22.29
CA ASP A 359 -23.06 -13.01 -23.51
C ASP A 359 -22.39 -14.34 -23.86
N LYS A 360 -21.13 -14.51 -23.44
CA LYS A 360 -20.40 -15.77 -23.61
C LYS A 360 -20.96 -16.86 -22.71
N ILE A 361 -21.24 -16.54 -21.44
CA ILE A 361 -21.86 -17.48 -20.51
C ILE A 361 -23.30 -17.78 -20.92
N VAL A 362 -24.08 -16.78 -21.34
CA VAL A 362 -25.43 -17.00 -21.89
C VAL A 362 -25.39 -18.01 -23.03
N ALA A 363 -24.52 -17.79 -24.02
CA ALA A 363 -24.40 -18.68 -25.16
C ALA A 363 -23.91 -20.10 -24.80
N HIS A 364 -23.13 -20.24 -23.73
CA HIS A 364 -22.70 -21.53 -23.20
C HIS A 364 -23.89 -22.26 -22.57
N GLU A 365 -24.56 -21.64 -21.62
CA GLU A 365 -25.66 -22.26 -20.87
C GLU A 365 -26.89 -22.54 -21.75
N ASP A 366 -27.13 -21.71 -22.77
CA ASP A 366 -28.20 -21.91 -23.76
C ASP A 366 -28.03 -23.20 -24.57
N VAL A 367 -26.82 -23.77 -24.64
CA VAL A 367 -26.56 -25.07 -25.28
C VAL A 367 -27.04 -26.22 -24.39
N HIS A 368 -26.95 -26.09 -23.07
CA HIS A 368 -27.33 -27.15 -22.14
C HIS A 368 -28.85 -27.35 -22.03
N VAL A 369 -29.64 -26.28 -22.14
CA VAL A 369 -31.11 -26.38 -22.08
C VAL A 369 -31.68 -27.40 -23.09
N PRO A 370 -31.41 -27.29 -24.41
CA PRO A 370 -31.91 -28.26 -25.37
C PRO A 370 -31.24 -29.63 -25.23
N GLN A 371 -30.01 -29.74 -24.72
CA GLN A 371 -29.36 -31.05 -24.53
C GLN A 371 -30.14 -31.97 -23.58
N TYR A 372 -30.86 -31.38 -22.62
CA TYR A 372 -31.75 -32.14 -21.77
C TYR A 372 -33.07 -32.52 -22.43
N HIS A 373 -33.45 -32.01 -23.60
CA HIS A 373 -34.69 -32.46 -24.25
C HIS A 373 -34.63 -33.93 -24.66
N THR A 374 -35.78 -34.61 -24.61
CA THR A 374 -35.89 -36.03 -25.00
C THR A 374 -35.32 -36.27 -26.39
N GLY A 375 -34.46 -37.29 -26.53
CA GLY A 375 -33.79 -37.63 -27.78
C GLY A 375 -32.46 -36.90 -28.02
N ASN A 376 -32.09 -35.94 -27.18
CA ASN A 376 -30.78 -35.29 -27.23
C ASN A 376 -29.80 -35.95 -26.24
N LEU A 377 -28.55 -35.45 -26.23
CA LEU A 377 -27.41 -36.03 -25.52
C LEU A 377 -27.70 -36.37 -24.05
N LEU A 378 -28.31 -35.45 -23.31
CA LEU A 378 -28.66 -35.64 -21.89
C LEU A 378 -30.14 -36.01 -21.69
N GLY A 379 -30.89 -36.19 -22.79
CA GLY A 379 -32.33 -36.46 -22.78
C GLY A 379 -32.72 -37.81 -22.20
N ASN A 380 -31.79 -38.76 -22.16
CA ASN A 380 -32.01 -40.11 -21.63
C ASN A 380 -31.88 -40.20 -20.09
N TYR A 381 -31.40 -39.13 -19.45
CA TYR A 381 -31.27 -39.05 -17.99
C TYR A 381 -32.48 -38.37 -17.35
N PHE A 382 -32.74 -38.74 -16.11
CA PHE A 382 -33.81 -38.18 -15.28
C PHE A 382 -35.18 -38.32 -15.97
N THR A 383 -35.45 -39.47 -16.58
CA THR A 383 -36.68 -39.72 -17.33
C THR A 383 -37.80 -40.20 -16.40
N VAL A 384 -39.05 -39.88 -16.76
CA VAL A 384 -40.22 -40.36 -16.01
C VAL A 384 -40.27 -41.90 -16.04
N ASP A 385 -40.13 -42.49 -17.22
CA ASP A 385 -40.17 -43.96 -17.39
C ASP A 385 -39.00 -44.65 -16.67
N GLY A 386 -37.81 -44.04 -16.68
CA GLY A 386 -36.65 -44.53 -15.96
C GLY A 386 -36.87 -44.53 -14.45
N PHE A 387 -37.39 -43.44 -13.90
CA PHE A 387 -37.70 -43.37 -12.47
C PHE A 387 -38.83 -44.34 -12.08
N TRP A 388 -39.88 -44.44 -12.90
CA TRP A 388 -40.98 -45.36 -12.64
C TRP A 388 -40.53 -46.82 -12.64
N THR A 389 -39.70 -47.21 -13.62
CA THR A 389 -39.09 -48.54 -13.67
C THR A 389 -38.21 -48.80 -12.44
N TYR A 390 -37.43 -47.81 -12.01
CA TYR A 390 -36.62 -47.90 -10.80
C TYR A 390 -37.49 -48.10 -9.55
N LEU A 391 -38.56 -47.31 -9.39
CA LEU A 391 -39.51 -47.47 -8.28
C LEU A 391 -40.14 -48.87 -8.25
N GLN A 392 -40.57 -49.38 -9.40
CA GLN A 392 -41.15 -50.73 -9.50
C GLN A 392 -40.16 -51.81 -9.08
N SER A 393 -38.87 -51.64 -9.41
CA SER A 393 -37.83 -52.61 -9.04
C SER A 393 -37.59 -52.72 -7.53
N LEU A 394 -37.88 -51.67 -6.77
CA LEU A 394 -37.70 -51.62 -5.32
C LEU A 394 -38.81 -52.33 -4.53
N ASN A 395 -39.93 -52.67 -5.17
CA ASN A 395 -41.09 -53.30 -4.53
C ASN A 395 -41.52 -52.61 -3.20
N LEU A 396 -41.54 -51.27 -3.21
CA LEU A 396 -41.82 -50.46 -2.03
C LEU A 396 -43.21 -50.78 -1.45
N SER A 397 -43.29 -50.94 -0.13
CA SER A 397 -44.54 -51.13 0.59
C SER A 397 -44.46 -50.59 2.02
N SER A 398 -45.59 -50.12 2.54
CA SER A 398 -45.70 -49.63 3.92
C SER A 398 -47.09 -49.89 4.49
N SER A 399 -47.21 -50.00 5.81
CA SER A 399 -48.53 -50.09 6.48
C SER A 399 -49.29 -48.75 6.49
N THR A 400 -48.66 -47.65 6.04
CA THR A 400 -49.30 -46.34 5.94
C THR A 400 -48.96 -45.68 4.61
N GLN A 401 -49.88 -44.89 4.06
CA GLN A 401 -49.62 -44.10 2.85
C GLN A 401 -48.44 -43.14 3.04
N ALA A 402 -48.36 -42.47 4.19
CA ALA A 402 -47.25 -41.56 4.50
C ALA A 402 -45.89 -42.28 4.51
N GLY A 403 -45.83 -43.48 5.12
CA GLY A 403 -44.61 -44.28 5.13
C GLY A 403 -44.18 -44.73 3.74
N LEU A 404 -45.11 -45.04 2.84
CA LEU A 404 -44.80 -45.31 1.43
C LEU A 404 -44.23 -44.06 0.75
N MET A 405 -44.83 -42.88 0.96
CA MET A 405 -44.37 -41.65 0.33
C MET A 405 -42.96 -41.24 0.79
N THR A 406 -42.60 -41.46 2.06
CA THR A 406 -41.22 -41.30 2.54
C THR A 406 -40.25 -42.24 1.82
N GLN A 407 -40.63 -43.50 1.59
CA GLN A 407 -39.80 -44.44 0.81
C GLN A 407 -39.65 -43.98 -0.65
N VAL A 408 -40.72 -43.45 -1.26
CA VAL A 408 -40.69 -42.89 -2.62
C VAL A 408 -39.75 -41.70 -2.73
N GLU A 409 -39.77 -40.78 -1.75
CA GLU A 409 -38.87 -39.62 -1.72
C GLU A 409 -37.39 -40.04 -1.62
N VAL A 410 -37.09 -41.00 -0.75
CA VAL A 410 -35.74 -41.59 -0.65
C VAL A 410 -35.33 -42.24 -1.97
N ALA A 411 -36.23 -43.00 -2.59
CA ALA A 411 -35.99 -43.62 -3.89
C ALA A 411 -35.76 -42.57 -4.99
N GLN A 412 -36.50 -41.46 -4.97
CA GLN A 412 -36.30 -40.35 -5.90
C GLN A 412 -34.88 -39.78 -5.76
N ASN A 413 -34.44 -39.45 -4.55
CA ASN A 413 -33.08 -38.94 -4.33
C ASN A 413 -32.01 -39.92 -4.81
N ASN A 414 -32.16 -41.21 -4.51
CA ASN A 414 -31.23 -42.25 -4.97
C ASN A 414 -31.22 -42.38 -6.49
N TYR A 415 -32.38 -42.28 -7.14
CA TYR A 415 -32.48 -42.28 -8.59
C TYR A 415 -31.70 -41.11 -9.19
N TYR A 416 -31.90 -39.88 -8.71
CA TYR A 416 -31.17 -38.71 -9.20
C TYR A 416 -29.66 -38.85 -9.05
N LEU A 417 -29.19 -39.30 -7.89
CA LEU A 417 -27.76 -39.55 -7.66
C LEU A 417 -27.21 -40.60 -8.64
N SER A 418 -27.98 -41.67 -8.90
CA SER A 418 -27.57 -42.70 -9.86
C SER A 418 -27.52 -42.18 -11.31
N GLN A 419 -28.45 -41.30 -11.69
CA GLN A 419 -28.50 -40.72 -13.02
C GLN A 419 -27.35 -39.73 -13.23
N ALA A 420 -27.06 -38.89 -12.24
CA ALA A 420 -25.90 -37.98 -12.28
C ALA A 420 -24.59 -38.79 -12.38
N ALA A 421 -24.44 -39.85 -11.58
CA ALA A 421 -23.27 -40.73 -11.66
C ALA A 421 -23.14 -41.42 -13.02
N ALA A 422 -24.25 -41.89 -13.60
CA ALA A 422 -24.26 -42.52 -14.92
C ALA A 422 -23.87 -41.54 -16.04
N MET A 423 -24.38 -40.30 -15.97
CA MET A 423 -24.09 -39.23 -16.92
C MET A 423 -22.60 -38.81 -16.91
N ILE A 424 -21.98 -38.82 -15.72
CA ILE A 424 -20.54 -38.61 -15.57
C ILE A 424 -19.76 -39.82 -16.11
N ALA A 425 -20.15 -41.03 -15.72
CA ALA A 425 -19.45 -42.26 -16.09
C ALA A 425 -19.48 -42.56 -17.59
N SER A 426 -20.55 -42.16 -18.30
CA SER A 426 -20.65 -42.30 -19.76
C SER A 426 -19.82 -41.29 -20.54
N GLY A 427 -19.38 -40.20 -19.90
CA GLY A 427 -18.75 -39.06 -20.56
C GLY A 427 -19.73 -38.14 -21.30
N ASP A 428 -21.04 -38.34 -21.14
CA ASP A 428 -22.05 -37.49 -21.79
C ASP A 428 -22.00 -36.06 -21.24
N LEU A 429 -21.75 -35.89 -19.93
CA LEU A 429 -21.57 -34.55 -19.34
C LEU A 429 -20.36 -33.83 -19.97
N ALA A 430 -19.22 -34.50 -20.10
CA ALA A 430 -18.05 -33.91 -20.74
C ALA A 430 -18.30 -33.58 -22.22
N THR A 431 -19.05 -34.43 -22.92
CA THR A 431 -19.44 -34.19 -24.32
C THR A 431 -20.39 -32.99 -24.43
N ALA A 432 -21.31 -32.84 -23.48
CA ALA A 432 -22.24 -31.73 -23.38
C ALA A 432 -21.50 -30.41 -23.19
N GLU A 433 -20.56 -30.37 -22.25
CA GLU A 433 -19.66 -29.24 -21.98
C GLU A 433 -18.83 -28.88 -23.21
N ILE A 434 -18.22 -29.86 -23.89
CA ILE A 434 -17.46 -29.62 -25.14
C ILE A 434 -18.34 -28.93 -26.19
N ALA A 435 -19.58 -29.37 -26.35
CA ALA A 435 -20.52 -28.77 -27.29
C ALA A 435 -20.89 -27.32 -26.90
N ALA A 436 -21.08 -27.05 -25.61
CA ALA A 436 -21.32 -25.70 -25.10
C ALA A 436 -20.11 -24.78 -25.32
N TYR A 437 -18.90 -25.25 -25.01
CA TYR A 437 -17.66 -24.52 -25.27
C TYR A 437 -17.42 -24.26 -26.77
N ASN A 438 -17.77 -25.20 -27.66
CA ASN A 438 -17.65 -24.95 -29.11
C ASN A 438 -18.53 -23.77 -29.58
N VAL A 439 -19.58 -23.40 -28.83
CA VAL A 439 -20.43 -22.23 -29.11
C VAL A 439 -19.93 -20.98 -28.41
N SER A 440 -19.41 -21.09 -27.18
CA SER A 440 -18.97 -19.94 -26.38
C SER A 440 -17.52 -19.51 -26.66
N ASP A 441 -16.61 -20.44 -26.95
CA ASP A 441 -15.17 -20.16 -27.15
C ASP A 441 -14.87 -19.13 -28.24
N PRO A 442 -15.54 -19.16 -29.42
CA PRO A 442 -15.32 -18.17 -30.48
C PRO A 442 -15.87 -16.78 -30.15
N ARG A 443 -16.62 -16.60 -29.05
CA ARG A 443 -17.21 -15.31 -28.69
C ARG A 443 -16.18 -14.44 -28.00
N THR A 444 -16.14 -13.18 -28.39
CA THR A 444 -15.30 -12.17 -27.75
C THR A 444 -15.88 -11.82 -26.37
N PRO A 445 -15.03 -11.61 -25.35
CA PRO A 445 -13.57 -11.79 -25.39
C PRO A 445 -13.17 -13.28 -25.38
N MET A 446 -12.19 -13.64 -26.21
CA MET A 446 -11.68 -15.02 -26.32
C MET A 446 -10.74 -15.40 -25.16
N PHE A 447 -10.95 -14.85 -23.97
CA PHE A 447 -10.20 -15.10 -22.75
C PHE A 447 -11.16 -15.53 -21.66
N ALA A 448 -10.68 -16.17 -20.59
CA ALA A 448 -11.50 -16.69 -19.47
C ALA A 448 -12.70 -17.56 -19.93
N TYR A 449 -13.19 -18.48 -19.10
CA TYR A 449 -14.31 -19.35 -19.50
C TYR A 449 -14.11 -20.00 -20.89
N GLN A 450 -12.87 -20.38 -21.17
CA GLN A 450 -12.44 -21.04 -22.40
C GLN A 450 -12.20 -22.51 -22.09
N ARG A 451 -12.50 -23.39 -23.05
CA ARG A 451 -12.18 -24.82 -22.89
C ARG A 451 -10.70 -25.04 -22.67
N CYS A 452 -9.85 -24.36 -23.44
CA CYS A 452 -8.39 -24.50 -23.39
C CYS A 452 -7.92 -25.96 -23.43
N GLU A 453 -8.45 -26.70 -24.42
CA GLU A 453 -8.16 -28.13 -24.64
C GLU A 453 -8.49 -29.06 -23.46
N ARG A 454 -9.23 -28.59 -22.45
CA ARG A 454 -9.74 -29.45 -21.38
C ARG A 454 -10.71 -30.47 -21.97
N THR A 455 -10.48 -31.72 -21.60
CA THR A 455 -11.33 -32.87 -21.91
C THR A 455 -12.10 -33.37 -20.68
N VAL A 456 -11.82 -32.80 -19.51
CA VAL A 456 -12.46 -33.13 -18.23
C VAL A 456 -13.01 -31.85 -17.62
N PHE A 457 -14.30 -31.89 -17.27
CA PHE A 457 -15.01 -30.79 -16.61
C PHE A 457 -15.45 -31.25 -15.21
N PRO A 458 -15.33 -30.36 -14.20
CA PRO A 458 -15.68 -30.67 -12.81
C PRO A 458 -17.17 -30.90 -12.60
#